data_AF-A0A350YTL4-F1
#
_entry.id   AF-A0A350YTL4-F1
#
_cell.length_a   1.000
_cell.length_b   1.000
_cell.length_c   1.000
_cell.angle_alpha   90.00
_cell.angle_beta   90.00
_cell.angle_gamma   90.00
#
_symmetry.space_group_name_H-M   'P 1'
#
loop_
_entity.id
_entity.type
_entity.pdbx_description
1 polymer ?
#
loop_
_entity_poly.entity_id
_entity_poly.type
_entity_poly.pdbx_seq_one_letter_code
_entity_poly.pdbx_strand_id
1 'polypeptide(L)'
;MRSGINTFLSFPVFAILYCYTAVVVVIVFILTTLKAKRAVQFLTMIWAKSVFAIMGKKLTIKGKDNLDKNNKYILVANHASLFDIVAITSFYPQVAWFGHERLLKVQVFGGFLRLIGYIPFREPTIRNTRHML
;
A
#
# COMPACT_ATOMS: atom_id res chain seq x y z
N MET A 1 22.19 25.39 -3.63
CA MET A 1 23.04 24.45 -4.41
C MET A 1 22.71 22.96 -4.20
N ARG A 2 22.40 22.46 -2.99
CA ARG A 2 22.02 21.04 -2.78
C ARG A 2 20.72 20.59 -3.46
N SER A 3 19.81 21.54 -3.77
CA SER A 3 18.50 21.23 -4.37
C SER A 3 18.60 20.72 -5.81
N GLY A 4 19.43 21.32 -6.67
CA GLY A 4 19.50 20.95 -8.10
C GLY A 4 20.06 19.55 -8.34
N ILE A 5 21.05 19.15 -7.54
CA ILE A 5 21.64 17.80 -7.60
C ILE A 5 20.62 16.74 -7.14
N ASN A 6 19.87 17.01 -6.07
CA ASN A 6 18.82 16.11 -5.61
C ASN A 6 17.70 15.98 -6.64
N THR A 7 17.30 17.07 -7.30
CA THR A 7 16.31 17.03 -8.38
C THR A 7 16.82 16.20 -9.57
N PHE A 8 18.06 16.43 -10.01
CA PHE A 8 18.67 15.68 -11.10
C PHE A 8 18.77 14.17 -10.82
N LEU A 9 19.16 13.80 -9.59
CA LEU A 9 19.22 12.40 -9.16
C LEU A 9 17.84 11.78 -8.94
N SER A 10 16.85 12.58 -8.55
CA SER A 10 15.49 12.08 -8.32
C SER A 10 14.79 11.66 -9.61
N PHE A 11 15.04 12.35 -10.72
CA PHE A 11 14.39 12.06 -11.99
C PHE A 11 14.60 10.61 -12.48
N PRO A 12 15.83 10.09 -12.63
CA PRO A 12 16.04 8.70 -13.06
C PRO A 12 15.52 7.69 -12.03
N VAL A 13 15.63 7.99 -10.73
CA VAL A 13 15.10 7.12 -9.66
C VAL A 13 13.59 6.99 -9.77
N PHE A 14 12.86 8.10 -9.93
CA PHE A 14 11.41 8.08 -10.12
C PHE A 14 11.02 7.44 -11.44
N ALA A 15 11.74 7.68 -12.53
CA ALA A 15 11.49 7.01 -13.81
C ALA A 15 11.58 5.48 -13.68
N ILE A 16 12.65 4.97 -13.07
CA ILE A 16 12.81 3.54 -12.78
C ILE A 16 11.68 3.04 -11.89
N LEU A 17 11.36 3.78 -10.82
CA LEU A 17 10.32 3.42 -9.87
C LEU A 17 8.93 3.33 -10.54
N TYR A 18 8.59 4.27 -11.43
CA TYR A 18 7.32 4.27 -12.15
C TYR A 18 7.24 3.13 -13.15
N CYS A 19 8.28 2.89 -13.95
CA CYS A 19 8.33 1.76 -14.87
C CYS A 19 8.20 0.42 -14.12
N TYR A 20 8.95 0.25 -13.03
CA TYR A 20 8.87 -0.92 -12.17
C TYR A 20 7.46 -1.09 -11.58
N THR A 21 6.87 -0.02 -11.06
CA THR A 21 5.52 -0.04 -10.48
C THR A 21 4.47 -0.39 -11.52
N ALA A 22 4.58 0.14 -12.75
CA ALA A 22 3.66 -0.18 -13.84
C ALA A 22 3.66 -1.68 -14.16
N VAL A 23 4.83 -2.31 -14.26
CA VAL A 23 4.96 -3.76 -14.47
C VAL A 23 4.32 -4.55 -13.33
N VAL A 24 4.60 -4.19 -12.08
CA VAL A 24 3.99 -4.85 -10.91
C VAL A 24 2.47 -4.71 -10.91
N VAL A 25 1.93 -3.53 -11.25
CA VAL A 25 0.48 -3.30 -11.31
C VAL A 25 -0.18 -4.21 -12.33
N VAL A 26 0.43 -4.43 -13.50
CA VAL A 26 -0.09 -5.37 -14.51
C VAL A 26 -0.14 -6.79 -13.95
N ILE A 27 0.92 -7.25 -13.29
CA ILE A 27 0.96 -8.60 -12.70
C ILE A 27 -0.08 -8.72 -11.58
N VAL A 28 -0.17 -7.73 -10.68
CA VAL A 28 -1.16 -7.70 -9.60
C VAL A 28 -2.58 -7.71 -10.17
N PHE A 29 -2.84 -6.99 -11.25
CA PHE A 29 -4.15 -7.00 -11.92
C PHE A 29 -4.51 -8.41 -12.40
N ILE A 30 -3.60 -9.10 -13.09
CA ILE A 30 -3.81 -10.50 -13.54
C ILE A 30 -4.06 -11.42 -12.34
N LEU A 31 -3.24 -11.33 -11.29
CA LEU A 31 -3.44 -12.16 -10.08
C LEU A 31 -4.76 -11.85 -9.37
N THR A 32 -5.22 -10.61 -9.48
CA THR A 32 -6.52 -10.18 -8.92
C THR A 32 -7.68 -10.81 -9.68
N THR A 33 -7.63 -10.87 -11.02
CA THR A 33 -8.67 -11.55 -11.82
C THR A 33 -8.71 -13.04 -11.53
N LEU A 34 -7.57 -13.65 -11.23
CA LEU A 34 -7.44 -15.04 -10.76
C LEU A 34 -7.81 -15.25 -9.28
N LYS A 35 -8.23 -14.19 -8.57
CA LYS A 35 -8.58 -14.21 -7.12
C LYS A 35 -7.45 -14.75 -6.23
N ALA A 36 -6.19 -14.63 -6.66
CA ALA A 36 -5.02 -15.17 -5.97
C ALA A 36 -4.56 -14.28 -4.78
N LYS A 37 -5.41 -14.13 -3.75
CA LYS A 37 -5.20 -13.18 -2.63
C LYS A 37 -3.82 -13.25 -2.00
N ARG A 38 -3.33 -14.46 -1.67
CA ARG A 38 -2.02 -14.64 -1.02
C ARG A 38 -0.86 -14.20 -1.93
N ALA A 39 -0.94 -14.50 -3.21
CA ALA A 39 0.06 -14.09 -4.20
C ALA A 39 0.07 -12.56 -4.37
N VAL A 40 -1.11 -11.94 -4.44
CA VAL A 40 -1.26 -10.47 -4.48
C VAL A 40 -0.65 -9.81 -3.25
N GLN A 41 -0.95 -10.30 -2.05
CA GLN A 41 -0.39 -9.76 -0.80
C GLN A 41 1.14 -9.94 -0.73
N PHE A 42 1.65 -11.08 -1.20
CA PHE A 42 3.09 -11.33 -1.23
C PHE A 42 3.80 -10.41 -2.24
N LEU A 43 3.28 -10.28 -3.45
CA LEU A 43 3.87 -9.44 -4.49
C LEU A 43 3.84 -7.96 -4.11
N THR A 44 2.73 -7.48 -3.53
CA THR A 44 2.63 -6.10 -3.03
C THR A 44 3.57 -5.83 -1.86
N MET A 45 3.84 -6.81 -0.99
CA MET A 45 4.87 -6.70 0.04
C MET A 45 6.27 -6.55 -0.58
N ILE A 46 6.60 -7.36 -1.58
CA ILE A 46 7.89 -7.30 -2.28
C ILE A 46 8.06 -5.94 -2.96
N TRP A 47 7.04 -5.50 -3.70
CA TRP A 47 7.02 -4.18 -4.33
C TRP A 47 7.20 -3.06 -3.30
N ALA A 48 6.51 -3.14 -2.16
CA ALA A 48 6.64 -2.14 -1.13
C ALA A 48 8.06 -2.07 -0.52
N LYS A 49 8.71 -3.22 -0.32
CA LYS A 49 10.11 -3.27 0.13
C LYS A 49 11.07 -2.72 -0.93
N SER A 50 10.87 -3.06 -2.20
CA SER A 50 11.75 -2.64 -3.28
C SER A 50 11.64 -1.14 -3.59
N VAL A 51 10.49 -0.49 -3.34
CA VAL A 51 10.35 0.97 -3.42
C VAL A 51 11.41 1.67 -2.58
N PHE A 52 11.57 1.29 -1.30
CA PHE A 52 12.60 1.89 -0.44
C PHE A 52 14.02 1.59 -0.92
N ALA A 53 14.26 0.37 -1.44
CA ALA A 53 15.56 -0.01 -1.99
C ALA A 53 15.93 0.81 -3.24
N ILE A 54 15.00 0.98 -4.18
CA ILE A 54 15.19 1.79 -5.41
C ILE A 54 15.49 3.25 -5.05
N MET A 55 14.83 3.77 -4.01
CA MET A 55 15.07 5.12 -3.51
C MET A 55 16.36 5.27 -2.69
N GLY A 56 17.10 4.17 -2.46
CA GLY A 56 18.30 4.18 -1.60
C GLY A 56 17.98 4.52 -0.14
N LYS A 57 16.77 4.20 0.34
CA LYS A 57 16.31 4.48 1.71
C LYS A 57 16.22 3.20 2.52
N LYS A 58 16.74 3.24 3.76
CA LYS A 58 16.61 2.15 4.72
C LYS A 58 15.35 2.35 5.56
N LEU A 59 14.35 1.50 5.37
CA LEU A 59 13.21 1.44 6.28
C LEU A 59 13.58 0.62 7.53
N THR A 60 13.46 1.23 8.70
CA THR A 60 13.69 0.56 10.00
C THR A 60 12.38 0.42 10.73
N ILE A 61 12.04 -0.81 11.11
CA ILE A 61 10.81 -1.14 11.83
C ILE A 61 11.21 -1.61 13.23
N LYS A 62 10.65 -0.97 14.25
CA LYS A 62 10.85 -1.34 15.66
C LYS A 62 9.51 -1.84 16.23
N GLY A 63 9.57 -2.82 17.13
CA GLY A 63 8.36 -3.38 17.76
C GLY A 63 7.49 -4.21 16.82
N LYS A 64 8.09 -4.89 15.83
CA LYS A 64 7.36 -5.78 14.91
C LYS A 64 6.66 -6.93 15.66
N ASP A 65 7.21 -7.35 16.79
CA ASP A 65 6.68 -8.42 17.64
C ASP A 65 5.39 -8.02 18.36
N ASN A 66 5.04 -6.73 18.38
CA ASN A 66 3.74 -6.26 18.90
C ASN A 66 2.57 -6.60 17.95
N LEU A 67 2.86 -7.07 16.73
CA LEU A 67 1.84 -7.49 15.77
C LEU A 67 1.36 -8.91 16.09
N ASP A 68 0.14 -9.03 16.58
CA ASP A 68 -0.47 -10.32 16.89
C ASP A 68 -1.46 -10.78 15.80
N LYS A 69 -1.06 -11.75 15.00
CA LYS A 69 -1.92 -12.29 13.93
C LYS A 69 -3.17 -13.00 14.42
N ASN A 70 -3.24 -13.37 15.70
CA ASN A 70 -4.38 -14.08 16.28
C ASN A 70 -5.43 -13.13 16.85
N ASN A 71 -5.11 -11.85 17.01
CA ASN A 71 -6.00 -10.85 17.56
C ASN A 71 -6.41 -9.81 16.51
N LYS A 72 -7.64 -9.30 16.63
CA LYS A 72 -8.15 -8.21 15.79
C LYS A 72 -7.85 -6.87 16.46
N TYR A 73 -7.20 -5.98 15.72
CA TYR A 73 -6.91 -4.61 16.18
C TYR A 73 -6.88 -3.65 15.01
N ILE A 74 -6.93 -2.35 15.32
CA ILE A 74 -6.79 -1.27 14.35
C ILE A 74 -5.36 -0.75 14.42
N LEU A 75 -4.64 -0.81 13.30
CA LEU A 75 -3.34 -0.17 13.18
C LEU A 75 -3.57 1.33 12.90
N VAL A 76 -3.13 2.18 13.82
CA VAL A 76 -3.22 3.65 13.67
C VAL A 76 -1.82 4.19 13.46
N ALA A 77 -1.63 4.98 12.41
CA ALA A 77 -0.39 5.64 12.08
C ALA A 77 -0.65 7.14 11.85
N ASN A 78 0.34 7.97 12.16
CA ASN A 78 0.35 9.36 11.70
C ASN A 78 0.37 9.38 10.16
N HIS A 79 -0.35 10.32 9.53
CA HIS A 79 -0.35 10.46 8.08
C HIS A 79 0.63 11.55 7.64
N ALA A 80 1.83 11.15 7.22
CA ALA A 80 2.89 12.06 6.82
C ALA A 80 3.09 12.12 5.31
N SER A 81 2.76 11.04 4.58
CA SER A 81 3.00 10.97 3.14
C SER A 81 2.27 9.81 2.46
N LEU A 82 2.36 9.76 1.12
CA LEU A 82 1.96 8.59 0.34
C LEU A 82 2.77 7.33 0.68
N PHE A 83 3.98 7.48 1.23
CA PHE A 83 4.83 6.34 1.61
C PHE A 83 4.32 5.60 2.83
N ASP A 84 3.32 6.11 3.56
CA ASP A 84 2.78 5.45 4.75
C ASP A 84 2.17 4.07 4.39
N ILE A 85 1.42 4.02 3.28
CA ILE A 85 0.85 2.78 2.75
C ILE A 85 1.95 1.80 2.34
N VAL A 86 2.99 2.32 1.67
CA VAL A 86 4.14 1.52 1.22
C VAL A 86 4.90 0.95 2.42
N ALA A 87 5.18 1.77 3.43
CA ALA A 87 5.87 1.37 4.64
C ALA A 87 5.13 0.23 5.35
N ILE A 88 3.84 0.39 5.63
CA ILE A 88 3.04 -0.63 6.31
C ILE A 88 2.93 -1.92 5.47
N THR A 89 2.67 -1.79 4.17
CA THR A 89 2.56 -2.95 3.25
C THR A 89 3.87 -3.76 3.20
N SER A 90 5.02 -3.09 3.34
CA SER A 90 6.34 -3.74 3.30
C SER A 90 6.57 -4.77 4.41
N PHE A 91 5.90 -4.63 5.56
CA PHE A 91 6.05 -5.56 6.69
C PHE A 91 4.77 -6.24 7.13
N TYR A 92 3.59 -5.71 6.75
CA TYR A 92 2.29 -6.25 7.12
C TYR A 92 1.26 -6.14 5.98
N PRO A 93 1.41 -6.90 4.87
CA PRO A 93 0.54 -6.81 3.70
C PRO A 93 -0.85 -7.44 3.91
N GLN A 94 -1.10 -8.07 5.06
CA GLN A 94 -2.41 -8.61 5.41
C GLN A 94 -3.37 -7.55 5.95
N VAL A 95 -2.89 -6.32 6.18
CA VAL A 95 -3.71 -5.21 6.68
C VAL A 95 -4.90 -4.94 5.76
N ALA A 96 -6.09 -4.81 6.36
CA ALA A 96 -7.26 -4.28 5.69
C ALA A 96 -7.19 -2.75 5.74
N TRP A 97 -7.16 -2.12 4.56
CA TRP A 97 -7.12 -0.66 4.45
C TRP A 97 -8.51 -0.06 4.64
N PHE A 98 -8.59 1.00 5.43
CA PHE A 98 -9.79 1.80 5.62
C PHE A 98 -9.71 3.08 4.79
N GLY A 99 -10.70 3.35 3.95
CA GLY A 99 -10.65 4.52 3.07
C GLY A 99 -11.95 4.80 2.33
N HIS A 100 -11.97 5.85 1.51
CA HIS A 100 -13.17 6.26 0.79
C HIS A 100 -13.61 5.23 -0.27
N GLU A 101 -14.92 4.97 -0.37
CA GLU A 101 -15.55 4.09 -1.37
C GLU A 101 -15.22 4.45 -2.83
N ARG A 102 -14.87 5.71 -3.12
CA ARG A 102 -14.51 6.15 -4.49
C ARG A 102 -13.32 5.35 -5.05
N LEU A 103 -12.41 4.91 -4.20
CA LEU A 103 -11.27 4.07 -4.62
C LEU A 103 -11.73 2.73 -5.22
N LEU A 104 -12.91 2.23 -4.83
CA LEU A 104 -13.48 1.01 -5.40
C LEU A 104 -14.04 1.17 -6.81
N LYS A 105 -14.24 2.43 -7.26
CA LYS A 105 -14.73 2.77 -8.60
C LYS A 105 -13.60 2.87 -9.63
N VAL A 106 -12.34 2.90 -9.19
CA VAL A 106 -11.18 2.90 -10.08
C VAL A 106 -11.04 1.50 -10.70
N GLN A 107 -11.10 1.40 -12.02
CA GLN A 107 -11.32 0.14 -12.75
C GLN A 107 -10.28 -0.97 -12.45
N VAL A 108 -9.00 -0.62 -12.38
CA VAL A 108 -7.91 -1.57 -12.07
C VAL A 108 -7.81 -1.82 -10.56
N PHE A 109 -7.99 -0.77 -9.74
CA PHE A 109 -7.76 -0.83 -8.30
C PHE A 109 -8.92 -1.42 -7.51
N GLY A 110 -10.17 -1.25 -7.95
CA GLY A 110 -11.34 -1.64 -7.19
C GLY A 110 -11.41 -3.15 -6.94
N GLY A 111 -11.06 -3.96 -7.94
CA GLY A 111 -10.97 -5.42 -7.79
C GLY A 111 -9.89 -5.82 -6.78
N PHE A 112 -8.71 -5.18 -6.89
CA PHE A 112 -7.58 -5.43 -6.00
C PHE A 112 -7.94 -5.09 -4.54
N LEU A 113 -8.53 -3.91 -4.31
CA LEU A 113 -8.95 -3.44 -3.00
C LEU A 113 -9.99 -4.39 -2.38
N ARG A 114 -10.99 -4.83 -3.14
CA ARG A 114 -11.96 -5.84 -2.67
C ARG A 114 -11.29 -7.15 -2.29
N LEU A 115 -10.35 -7.64 -3.11
CA LEU A 115 -9.65 -8.90 -2.86
C LEU A 115 -8.82 -8.87 -1.57
N ILE A 116 -8.17 -7.75 -1.26
CA ILE A 116 -7.36 -7.61 -0.05
C ILE A 116 -8.18 -7.27 1.21
N GLY A 117 -9.50 -7.07 1.08
CA GLY A 117 -10.39 -6.78 2.20
C GLY A 117 -10.45 -5.30 2.59
N TYR A 118 -10.37 -4.40 1.62
CA TYR A 118 -10.56 -2.96 1.82
C TYR A 118 -11.93 -2.65 2.44
N ILE A 119 -11.94 -1.71 3.40
CA ILE A 119 -13.13 -1.29 4.15
C ILE A 119 -13.52 0.13 3.67
N PRO A 120 -14.57 0.26 2.84
CA PRO A 120 -14.93 1.51 2.17
C PRO A 120 -15.90 2.38 2.97
N PHE A 121 -15.58 3.65 3.22
CA PHE A 121 -16.51 4.65 3.79
C PHE A 121 -17.07 5.61 2.75
N ARG A 122 -18.29 6.10 2.96
CA ARG A 122 -18.88 7.21 2.18
C ARG A 122 -18.45 8.56 2.71
N GLU A 123 -18.59 8.72 4.03
CA GLU A 123 -18.28 9.96 4.75
C GLU A 123 -17.45 9.65 6.00
N PRO A 124 -16.53 10.55 6.39
CA PRO A 124 -15.70 10.37 7.58
C PRO A 124 -16.47 10.78 8.85
N THR A 125 -17.65 10.20 9.07
CA THR A 125 -18.49 10.45 10.25
C THR A 125 -18.62 9.18 11.10
N ILE A 126 -18.69 9.35 12.43
CA ILE A 126 -18.87 8.24 13.39
C ILE A 126 -20.11 7.42 13.05
N ARG A 127 -21.19 8.09 12.62
CA ARG A 127 -22.43 7.43 12.21
C ARG A 127 -22.20 6.50 11.03
N ASN A 128 -21.47 6.96 10.01
CA ASN A 128 -21.15 6.13 8.86
C ASN A 128 -20.29 4.92 9.28
N THR A 129 -19.33 5.08 10.21
CA THR A 129 -18.51 3.97 10.74
C THR A 129 -19.33 2.81 11.32
N ARG A 130 -20.48 3.09 11.95
CA ARG A 130 -21.37 2.05 12.50
C ARG A 130 -22.05 1.19 11.45
N HIS A 131 -22.14 1.67 10.21
CA HIS A 131 -22.81 0.99 9.10
C HIS A 131 -21.81 0.30 8.14
N MET A 132 -20.54 0.17 8.53
CA MET A 132 -19.47 -0.39 7.69
C MET A 132 -19.20 -1.88 7.92
N LEU A 133 -20.01 -2.53 8.75
CA LEU A 133 -20.06 -3.98 8.99
C LEU A 133 -21.32 -4.57 8.38
#